data_AF-A0A842MDM8-F1
#
_entry.id   AF-A0A842MDM8-F1
#
_cell.length_a   1.000
_cell.length_b   1.000
_cell.length_c   1.000
_cell.angle_alpha   90.00
_cell.angle_beta   90.00
_cell.angle_gamma   90.00
#
_symmetry.space_group_name_H-M   'P 1'
#
loop_
_entity.id
_entity.type
_entity.pdbx_description
1 polymer ?
#
loop_
_entity_poly.entity_id
_entity_poly.type
_entity_poly.pdbx_seq_one_letter_code
_entity_poly.pdbx_strand_id
1 'polypeptide(L)'
;MILTVNFAYIKFKDGTKGVLSPDQHDVIAILEASDTLRKKWRSVFKLFREERKRVDFISRIYYPVYLVRHEGKMIAVDGMGIQESSFNEDSLSDGMTLNSKTTFYPVFGADLCSWIGELPEIASEIEEIRNGFALPPVISKEDAKKIAAEVKGIYGLNLETVKKLEKEISELNEKYNKVLLELIEEEKSLLEDYDKKISLKNAEIEGLETYSEMKMISELKANFSKKLESIKKQKAETEQIRHKTLKKISELQSEKAKLLSLKNSLSSKISSLNLRLARLHDEMQGLKSHGTDPKIISNNLINSEKIRREIDNLQRELESCVSRFNEIAGEISALTDSLNGLDGQLAKLNEKESLLPSKEEEEVNKVRTCFAGRRENLVKELMELAEEKELALTEIRTKEREAKAKHDKDLCRLQLLLTKSKEDLQALELRMFQDESDAKWELETLLIPFYVYSIEGDFRIIEPQIHVAEGGKIVKTGGTCLVRGGLDYLQGNWDSLSMILFKARESFNLLSLENRRRIIAAAESLRSMRVINDFQLSYIRAVDTK
;
A
#
# COMPACT_ATOMS: atom_id res chain seq x y z
N MET A 1 39.02 -30.95 -30.57
CA MET A 1 39.39 -31.11 -29.16
C MET A 1 39.97 -32.51 -28.96
N ILE A 2 41.12 -32.68 -28.28
CA ILE A 2 41.62 -34.02 -27.88
C ILE A 2 41.34 -34.15 -26.40
N LEU A 3 40.39 -35.01 -26.02
CA LEU A 3 40.16 -35.31 -24.61
C LEU A 3 41.33 -36.16 -24.09
N THR A 4 42.21 -35.52 -23.33
CA THR A 4 43.24 -36.24 -22.58
C THR A 4 42.69 -36.54 -21.19
N VAL A 5 42.20 -37.75 -20.98
CA VAL A 5 41.87 -38.22 -19.62
C VAL A 5 43.16 -38.69 -18.97
N ASN A 6 43.44 -38.16 -17.78
CA ASN A 6 44.64 -38.53 -17.05
C ASN A 6 44.33 -38.59 -15.55
N PHE A 7 44.95 -39.53 -14.84
CA PHE A 7 44.67 -39.82 -13.43
C PHE A 7 45.18 -38.73 -12.49
N ALA A 8 46.34 -38.14 -12.78
CA ALA A 8 46.97 -37.16 -11.90
C ALA A 8 47.77 -36.12 -12.70
N TYR A 9 47.69 -34.86 -12.25
CA TYR A 9 48.36 -33.74 -12.90
C TYR A 9 49.34 -33.09 -11.92
N ILE A 10 50.48 -32.65 -12.44
CA ILE A 10 51.42 -31.82 -11.69
C ILE A 10 51.15 -30.35 -12.00
N LYS A 11 51.03 -29.51 -10.98
CA LYS A 11 51.04 -28.06 -11.17
C LYS A 11 52.47 -27.54 -11.04
N PHE A 12 53.01 -27.00 -12.12
CA PHE A 12 54.33 -26.38 -12.13
C PHE A 12 54.28 -24.98 -11.49
N LYS A 13 55.45 -24.44 -11.14
CA LYS A 13 55.58 -23.15 -10.44
C LYS A 13 55.07 -21.96 -11.25
N ASP A 14 55.05 -22.08 -12.57
CA ASP A 14 54.49 -21.09 -13.50
C ASP A 14 52.94 -21.15 -13.60
N GLY A 15 52.31 -22.05 -12.84
CA GLY A 15 50.87 -22.24 -12.83
C GLY A 15 50.36 -23.19 -13.93
N THR A 16 51.22 -23.65 -14.84
CA THR A 16 50.87 -24.63 -15.86
C THR A 16 50.63 -26.00 -15.23
N LYS A 17 49.77 -26.81 -15.85
CA LYS A 17 49.49 -28.18 -15.42
C LYS A 17 50.10 -29.15 -16.43
N GLY A 18 51.01 -29.99 -15.95
CA GLY A 18 51.59 -31.10 -16.69
C GLY A 18 50.82 -32.39 -16.47
N VAL A 19 50.75 -33.19 -17.51
CA VAL A 19 50.18 -34.54 -17.52
C VAL A 19 51.24 -35.50 -16.98
N LEU A 20 50.92 -36.31 -15.96
CA LEU A 20 51.84 -37.35 -15.48
C LEU A 20 51.80 -38.57 -16.41
N SER A 21 52.88 -39.35 -16.45
CA SER A 21 52.91 -40.60 -17.21
C SER A 21 52.14 -41.71 -16.49
N PRO A 22 51.68 -42.76 -17.22
CA PRO A 22 51.01 -43.89 -16.59
C PRO A 22 51.79 -44.51 -15.43
N ASP A 23 53.11 -44.67 -15.55
CA ASP A 23 53.92 -45.27 -14.47
C ASP A 23 54.00 -44.35 -13.23
N GLN A 24 53.97 -43.03 -13.44
CA GLN A 24 53.94 -42.05 -12.36
C GLN A 24 52.59 -42.07 -11.63
N HIS A 25 51.48 -42.36 -12.32
CA HIS A 25 50.17 -42.54 -11.67
C HIS A 25 50.18 -43.70 -10.69
N ASP A 26 50.82 -44.81 -11.05
CA ASP A 26 50.90 -45.99 -10.19
C ASP A 26 51.58 -45.65 -8.86
N VAL A 27 52.67 -44.87 -8.92
CA VAL A 27 53.37 -44.41 -7.70
C VAL A 27 52.47 -43.54 -6.84
N ILE A 28 51.74 -42.59 -7.45
CA ILE A 28 50.80 -41.73 -6.71
C ILE A 28 49.66 -42.56 -6.08
N ALA A 29 49.13 -43.53 -6.80
CA ALA A 29 48.11 -44.44 -6.29
C ALA A 29 48.61 -45.30 -5.12
N ILE A 30 49.83 -45.85 -5.21
CA ILE A 30 50.47 -46.59 -4.10
C ILE A 30 50.60 -45.68 -2.87
N LEU A 31 51.07 -44.44 -3.06
CA LEU A 31 51.24 -43.50 -1.95
C LEU A 31 49.90 -43.05 -1.34
N GLU A 32 48.85 -42.86 -2.13
CA GLU A 32 47.51 -42.50 -1.65
C GLU A 32 46.85 -43.68 -0.93
N ALA A 33 46.89 -44.90 -1.49
CA ALA A 33 46.38 -46.12 -0.85
C ALA A 33 47.03 -46.38 0.52
N SER A 34 48.31 -46.04 0.62
CA SER A 34 49.09 -46.17 1.85
C SER A 34 48.95 -44.99 2.82
N ASP A 35 48.14 -43.99 2.48
CA ASP A 35 47.96 -42.73 3.22
C ASP A 35 49.31 -42.04 3.52
N THR A 36 50.23 -42.06 2.55
CA THR A 36 51.57 -41.45 2.62
C THR A 36 51.72 -40.25 1.70
N LEU A 37 50.83 -40.08 0.70
CA LEU A 37 50.86 -38.98 -0.24
C LEU A 37 50.71 -37.61 0.45
N ARG A 38 49.80 -37.52 1.43
CA ARG A 38 49.43 -36.26 2.11
C ARG A 38 50.26 -35.95 3.37
N LYS A 39 51.14 -36.88 3.79
CA LYS A 39 51.87 -36.77 5.06
C LYS A 39 53.22 -36.08 4.90
N LYS A 40 53.51 -35.13 5.79
CA LYS A 40 54.81 -34.44 5.86
C LYS A 40 55.78 -35.24 6.74
N TRP A 41 57.09 -35.12 6.51
CA TRP A 41 58.14 -35.82 7.28
C TRP A 41 57.96 -35.74 8.81
N ARG A 42 57.38 -34.65 9.33
CA ARG A 42 57.16 -34.44 10.78
C ARG A 42 56.03 -35.28 11.39
N SER A 43 55.08 -35.80 10.60
CA SER A 43 54.02 -36.70 11.10
C SER A 43 54.42 -38.19 11.07
N VAL A 44 55.57 -38.51 10.50
CA VAL A 44 56.06 -39.88 10.27
C VAL A 44 56.46 -40.59 11.57
N PHE A 45 56.93 -39.86 12.59
CA PHE A 45 57.27 -40.45 13.90
C PHE A 45 56.05 -41.06 14.63
N LYS A 46 54.83 -40.62 14.32
CA LYS A 46 53.60 -41.28 14.79
C LYS A 46 53.25 -42.54 13.98
N LEU A 47 53.59 -42.56 12.69
CA LEU A 47 53.34 -43.66 11.75
C LEU A 47 54.19 -44.92 11.99
N PHE A 48 55.35 -44.78 12.65
CA PHE A 48 56.13 -45.93 13.11
C PHE A 48 55.63 -46.51 14.45
N ARG A 49 54.71 -45.81 15.14
CA ARG A 49 54.07 -46.26 16.40
C ARG A 49 52.63 -46.75 16.20
N GLU A 50 51.91 -46.25 15.21
CA GLU A 50 50.59 -46.74 14.80
C GLU A 50 50.75 -47.95 13.88
N GLU A 51 49.93 -48.99 14.07
CA GLU A 51 49.91 -50.18 13.22
C GLU A 51 49.82 -49.77 11.76
N ARG A 52 50.82 -50.18 10.97
CA ARG A 52 50.85 -49.93 9.53
C ARG A 52 49.65 -50.66 8.93
N LYS A 53 48.65 -49.90 8.47
CA LYS A 53 47.60 -50.46 7.60
C LYS A 53 48.28 -51.09 6.39
N ARG A 54 48.23 -52.42 6.33
CA ARG A 54 48.90 -53.17 5.28
C ARG A 54 48.01 -53.13 4.04
N VAL A 55 48.52 -52.54 2.97
CA VAL A 55 47.87 -52.64 1.65
C VAL A 55 48.22 -54.01 1.07
N ASP A 56 47.22 -54.86 0.88
CA ASP A 56 47.38 -56.25 0.47
C ASP A 56 47.62 -56.40 -1.03
N PHE A 57 46.96 -55.56 -1.83
CA PHE A 57 47.20 -55.42 -3.26
C PHE A 57 46.68 -54.07 -3.75
N ILE A 58 47.19 -53.64 -4.91
CA ILE A 58 46.68 -52.48 -5.64
C ILE A 58 46.65 -52.86 -7.12
N SER A 59 45.50 -52.71 -7.76
CA SER A 59 45.33 -53.01 -9.19
C SER A 59 44.68 -51.83 -9.91
N ARG A 60 45.12 -51.60 -11.14
CA ARG A 60 44.52 -50.60 -12.03
C ARG A 60 43.38 -51.24 -12.82
N ILE A 61 42.22 -50.62 -12.82
CA ILE A 61 41.05 -51.00 -13.62
C ILE A 61 40.70 -49.87 -14.57
N TYR A 62 40.45 -50.16 -15.84
CA TYR A 62 39.99 -49.18 -16.82
C TYR A 62 38.47 -49.31 -17.02
N TYR A 63 37.74 -48.22 -16.78
CA TYR A 63 36.30 -48.16 -16.90
C TYR A 63 35.88 -47.54 -18.25
N PRO A 64 34.99 -48.17 -19.02
CA PRO A 64 34.57 -47.65 -20.32
C PRO A 64 33.53 -46.54 -20.17
N VAL A 65 33.76 -45.41 -20.84
CA VAL A 65 32.80 -44.31 -21.01
C VAL A 65 32.71 -43.96 -22.48
N TYR A 66 31.50 -43.84 -23.01
CA TYR A 66 31.26 -43.32 -24.34
C TYR A 66 31.11 -41.80 -24.29
N LEU A 67 31.92 -41.08 -25.05
CA LEU A 67 31.67 -39.68 -25.34
C LEU A 67 30.99 -39.57 -26.68
N VAL A 68 29.74 -39.11 -26.63
CA VAL A 68 28.90 -38.93 -27.81
C VAL A 68 28.84 -37.45 -28.13
N ARG A 69 29.39 -37.04 -29.27
CA ARG A 69 29.20 -35.68 -29.80
C ARG A 69 27.92 -35.63 -30.62
N HIS A 70 27.04 -34.69 -30.31
CA HIS A 70 25.81 -34.46 -31.03
C HIS A 70 25.45 -32.96 -31.02
N GLU A 71 25.43 -32.34 -32.21
CA GLU A 71 25.17 -30.90 -32.43
C GLU A 71 25.97 -29.96 -31.52
N GLY A 72 27.30 -30.08 -31.57
CA GLY A 72 28.20 -29.22 -30.77
C GLY A 72 28.15 -29.47 -29.26
N LYS A 73 27.43 -30.49 -28.80
CA LYS A 73 27.43 -30.93 -27.40
C LYS A 73 28.04 -32.32 -27.26
N MET A 74 28.91 -32.50 -26.29
CA MET A 74 29.44 -33.80 -25.89
C MET A 74 28.68 -34.31 -24.68
N ILE A 75 28.19 -35.54 -24.76
CA ILE A 75 27.41 -36.22 -23.73
C ILE A 75 28.17 -37.47 -23.32
N ALA A 76 28.43 -37.61 -22.03
CA ALA A 76 29.06 -38.81 -21.49
C ALA A 76 28.01 -39.87 -21.15
N VAL A 77 28.18 -41.07 -21.69
CA VAL A 77 27.35 -42.23 -21.43
C VAL A 77 28.20 -43.32 -20.80
N ASP A 78 27.70 -43.89 -19.72
CA ASP A 78 28.39 -44.96 -18.98
C ASP A 78 28.46 -46.23 -19.84
N GLY A 79 29.67 -46.70 -20.15
CA GLY A 79 29.88 -47.84 -21.02
C GLY A 79 29.51 -49.18 -20.39
N MET A 80 29.48 -49.29 -19.06
CA MET A 80 28.99 -50.48 -18.34
C MET A 80 27.47 -50.51 -18.25
N GLY A 81 26.81 -49.49 -18.79
CA GLY A 81 25.38 -49.32 -18.71
C GLY A 81 24.91 -48.80 -17.37
N ILE A 82 25.80 -48.54 -16.39
CA ILE A 82 25.44 -48.26 -15.00
C ILE A 82 24.86 -46.84 -14.78
N GLN A 83 23.70 -46.59 -15.36
CA GLN A 83 22.96 -45.34 -15.24
C GLN A 83 21.57 -45.55 -14.63
N GLU A 84 21.48 -45.67 -13.31
CA GLU A 84 20.25 -45.26 -12.65
C GLU A 84 20.20 -43.73 -12.67
N SER A 85 19.47 -43.17 -13.63
CA SER A 85 19.22 -41.73 -13.67
C SER A 85 17.79 -41.49 -14.08
N SER A 86 17.02 -40.99 -13.12
CA SER A 86 15.73 -40.38 -13.32
C SER A 86 15.95 -39.00 -13.95
N PHE A 87 15.54 -38.81 -15.19
CA PHE A 87 15.43 -37.48 -15.77
C PHE A 87 13.99 -37.03 -15.79
N ASN A 88 13.72 -35.83 -15.30
CA ASN A 88 12.43 -35.21 -15.52
C ASN A 88 12.41 -34.62 -16.93
N GLU A 89 11.61 -35.23 -17.79
CA GLU A 89 11.11 -34.58 -18.98
C GLU A 89 9.99 -33.64 -18.54
N ASP A 90 10.31 -32.35 -18.38
CA ASP A 90 9.35 -31.36 -17.97
C ASP A 90 8.67 -30.79 -19.22
N SER A 91 7.41 -31.18 -19.40
CA SER A 91 6.52 -30.57 -20.40
C SER A 91 5.42 -29.76 -19.72
N LEU A 92 5.15 -28.57 -20.27
CA LEU A 92 3.99 -27.77 -19.90
C LEU A 92 2.74 -28.34 -20.56
N SER A 93 1.78 -28.77 -19.74
CA SER A 93 0.42 -29.06 -20.18
C SER A 93 -0.47 -27.81 -20.09
N ASP A 94 -1.62 -27.83 -20.77
CA ASP A 94 -2.62 -26.74 -20.78
C ASP A 94 -3.08 -26.31 -19.37
N GLY A 95 -2.87 -27.15 -18.35
CA GLY A 95 -3.18 -26.87 -16.94
C GLY A 95 -2.05 -26.21 -16.12
N MET A 96 -0.92 -25.82 -16.74
CA MET A 96 0.26 -25.29 -16.04
C MET A 96 0.78 -26.25 -14.96
N THR A 97 0.74 -27.54 -15.26
CA THR A 97 1.40 -28.56 -14.46
C THR A 97 2.63 -29.01 -15.23
N LEU A 98 3.78 -28.99 -14.55
CA LEU A 98 4.96 -29.69 -15.02
C LEU A 98 4.61 -31.17 -15.01
N ASN A 99 4.40 -31.73 -16.19
CA ASN A 99 4.27 -33.16 -16.32
C ASN A 99 5.69 -33.72 -16.35
N SER A 100 6.20 -34.09 -15.18
CA SER A 100 7.51 -34.72 -15.08
C SER A 100 7.36 -36.19 -15.46
N LYS A 101 7.80 -36.56 -16.65
CA LYS A 101 8.01 -37.96 -16.95
C LYS A 101 9.41 -38.30 -16.49
N THR A 102 9.49 -39.14 -15.47
CA THR A 102 10.78 -39.67 -15.04
C THR A 102 11.18 -40.81 -15.97
N THR A 103 12.11 -40.54 -16.88
CA THR A 103 12.69 -41.63 -17.67
C THR A 103 13.77 -42.29 -16.81
N PHE A 104 13.50 -43.53 -16.42
CA PHE A 104 14.50 -44.43 -15.86
C PHE A 104 15.11 -45.22 -17.01
N TYR A 105 16.44 -45.19 -17.13
CA TYR A 105 17.15 -46.14 -17.97
C TYR A 105 17.63 -47.27 -17.07
N PRO A 106 16.89 -48.38 -16.92
CA PRO A 106 17.45 -49.53 -16.26
C PRO A 106 18.67 -49.99 -17.06
N VAL A 107 19.80 -49.93 -16.40
CA VAL A 107 21.02 -50.65 -16.75
C VAL A 107 20.62 -52.10 -16.91
N PHE A 108 20.88 -52.67 -18.07
CA PHE A 108 20.67 -54.10 -18.29
C PHE A 108 21.31 -54.89 -17.15
N GLY A 109 20.49 -55.70 -16.47
CA GLY A 109 20.93 -56.67 -15.47
C GLY A 109 21.66 -57.84 -16.13
N ALA A 110 22.75 -57.55 -16.83
CA ALA A 110 23.74 -58.57 -17.10
C ALA A 110 24.42 -58.86 -15.76
N ASP A 111 24.22 -60.08 -15.24
CA ASP A 111 24.92 -60.58 -14.07
C ASP A 111 26.43 -60.48 -14.39
N LEU A 112 27.10 -59.45 -13.87
CA LEU A 112 28.52 -59.17 -14.13
C LEU A 112 29.36 -60.44 -13.91
N CYS A 113 28.92 -61.29 -12.97
CA CYS A 113 29.49 -62.58 -12.61
C CYS A 113 29.46 -63.61 -13.76
N SER A 114 28.37 -63.65 -14.55
CA SER A 114 28.26 -64.54 -15.72
C SER A 114 29.30 -64.22 -16.80
N TRP A 115 29.64 -62.93 -16.96
CA TRP A 115 30.61 -62.46 -17.95
C TRP A 115 32.07 -62.66 -17.52
N ILE A 116 32.38 -62.50 -16.23
CA ILE A 116 33.74 -62.70 -15.72
C ILE A 116 34.20 -64.15 -15.94
N GLY A 117 33.28 -65.11 -15.98
CA GLY A 117 33.54 -66.52 -16.23
C GLY A 117 34.04 -66.84 -17.65
N GLU A 118 33.65 -66.07 -18.66
CA GLU A 118 33.87 -66.39 -20.09
C GLU A 118 34.94 -65.54 -20.78
N LEU A 119 35.59 -64.61 -20.06
CA LEU A 119 36.57 -63.68 -20.64
C LEU A 119 37.74 -64.42 -21.35
N PRO A 120 37.91 -64.23 -22.67
CA PRO A 120 39.20 -64.46 -23.31
C PRO A 120 40.21 -63.46 -22.73
N GLU A 121 41.48 -63.82 -22.68
CA GLU A 121 42.56 -62.85 -22.46
C GLU A 121 42.54 -61.81 -23.59
N ILE A 122 41.75 -60.74 -23.46
CA ILE A 122 41.81 -59.55 -24.31
C ILE A 122 43.07 -58.78 -23.88
N ALA A 123 44.23 -59.40 -24.08
CA ALA A 123 45.51 -58.90 -23.62
C ALA A 123 46.38 -58.30 -24.74
N SER A 124 45.91 -58.19 -25.99
CA SER A 124 46.87 -57.98 -27.10
C SER A 124 46.63 -56.85 -28.10
N GLU A 125 45.52 -56.11 -28.11
CA GLU A 125 45.31 -55.13 -29.20
C GLU A 125 45.47 -53.64 -28.82
N ILE A 126 45.57 -53.28 -27.53
CA ILE A 126 45.77 -51.88 -27.10
C ILE A 126 47.03 -51.78 -26.23
N GLU A 127 48.13 -51.23 -26.79
CA GLU A 127 49.41 -51.07 -26.07
C GLU A 127 49.31 -50.26 -24.76
N GLU A 128 48.27 -49.43 -24.60
CA GLU A 128 48.03 -48.62 -23.39
C GLU A 128 47.55 -49.40 -22.16
N ILE A 129 47.12 -50.66 -22.34
CA ILE A 129 46.52 -51.50 -21.27
C ILE A 129 47.55 -52.44 -20.63
N ARG A 130 48.83 -52.37 -21.01
CA ARG A 130 49.89 -53.31 -20.58
C ARG A 130 50.00 -53.58 -19.06
N ASN A 131 49.44 -52.74 -18.18
CA ASN A 131 49.55 -52.85 -16.73
C ASN A 131 48.20 -52.72 -15.96
N GLY A 132 47.05 -53.03 -16.57
CA GLY A 132 45.77 -52.99 -15.86
C GLY A 132 44.63 -53.74 -16.56
N PHE A 133 43.51 -53.88 -15.87
CA PHE A 133 42.35 -54.64 -16.36
C PHE A 133 41.29 -53.70 -16.94
N ALA A 134 40.98 -53.81 -18.23
CA ALA A 134 39.91 -53.02 -18.83
C ALA A 134 38.56 -53.74 -18.76
N LEU A 135 37.56 -53.06 -18.21
CA LEU A 135 36.19 -53.54 -18.21
C LEU A 135 35.63 -53.40 -19.64
N PRO A 136 35.05 -54.47 -20.22
CA PRO A 136 34.42 -54.37 -21.52
C PRO A 136 33.14 -53.54 -21.42
N PRO A 137 32.84 -52.68 -22.40
CA PRO A 137 31.56 -51.98 -22.40
C PRO A 137 30.40 -52.97 -22.56
N VAL A 138 29.38 -52.85 -21.71
CA VAL A 138 28.16 -53.66 -21.71
C VAL A 138 27.13 -53.10 -22.68
N ILE A 139 27.09 -51.77 -22.86
CA ILE A 139 26.19 -51.14 -23.83
C ILE A 139 26.86 -51.00 -25.20
N SER A 140 26.07 -51.15 -26.25
CA SER A 140 26.53 -50.96 -27.62
C SER A 140 26.79 -49.48 -27.93
N LYS A 141 27.59 -49.23 -28.98
CA LYS A 141 27.83 -47.88 -29.50
C LYS A 141 26.53 -47.22 -29.97
N GLU A 142 25.62 -48.00 -30.52
CA GLU A 142 24.30 -47.57 -30.99
C GLU A 142 23.40 -47.17 -29.82
N ASP A 143 23.40 -47.93 -28.73
CA ASP A 143 22.60 -47.61 -27.55
C ASP A 143 23.14 -46.38 -26.83
N ALA A 144 24.47 -46.22 -26.76
CA ALA A 144 25.07 -44.98 -26.27
C ALA A 144 24.62 -43.75 -27.10
N LYS A 145 24.54 -43.89 -28.43
CA LYS A 145 24.01 -42.82 -29.29
C LYS A 145 22.53 -42.53 -29.03
N LYS A 146 21.69 -43.56 -28.82
CA LYS A 146 20.26 -43.38 -28.49
C LYS A 146 20.09 -42.64 -27.16
N ILE A 147 20.79 -43.06 -26.11
CA ILE A 147 20.77 -42.40 -24.80
C ILE A 147 21.17 -40.93 -24.93
N ALA A 148 22.25 -40.66 -25.67
CA ALA A 148 22.70 -39.28 -25.90
C ALA A 148 21.68 -38.42 -26.68
N ALA A 149 21.03 -38.98 -27.71
CA ALA A 149 19.94 -38.29 -28.42
C ALA A 149 18.81 -37.91 -27.46
N GLU A 150 18.43 -38.85 -26.58
CA GLU A 150 17.31 -38.67 -25.66
C GLU A 150 17.61 -37.65 -24.57
N VAL A 151 18.79 -37.72 -23.93
CA VAL A 151 19.27 -36.73 -22.96
C VAL A 151 19.24 -35.32 -23.56
N LYS A 152 19.64 -35.18 -24.82
CA LYS A 152 19.59 -33.90 -25.51
C LYS A 152 18.15 -33.47 -25.85
N GLY A 153 17.29 -34.40 -26.22
CA GLY A 153 15.85 -34.14 -26.41
C GLY A 153 15.22 -33.58 -25.14
N ILE A 154 15.46 -34.23 -24.00
CA ILE A 154 15.02 -33.79 -22.67
C ILE A 154 15.60 -32.40 -22.34
N TYR A 155 16.89 -32.16 -22.61
CA TYR A 155 17.48 -30.83 -22.45
C TYR A 155 16.76 -29.76 -23.29
N GLY A 156 16.46 -30.07 -24.56
CA GLY A 156 15.74 -29.17 -25.46
C GLY A 156 14.35 -28.82 -24.93
N LEU A 157 13.62 -29.83 -24.46
CA LEU A 157 12.29 -29.66 -23.85
C LEU A 157 12.36 -28.81 -22.57
N ASN A 158 13.28 -29.12 -21.66
CA ASN A 158 13.44 -28.37 -20.41
C ASN A 158 13.86 -26.91 -20.69
N LEU A 159 14.72 -26.68 -21.68
CA LEU A 159 15.10 -25.33 -22.11
C LEU A 159 13.90 -24.56 -22.68
N GLU A 160 13.05 -25.21 -23.49
CA GLU A 160 11.83 -24.61 -24.00
C GLU A 160 10.84 -24.30 -22.88
N THR A 161 10.67 -25.22 -21.92
CA THR A 161 9.83 -25.04 -20.73
C THR A 161 10.29 -23.86 -19.88
N VAL A 162 11.60 -23.73 -19.62
CA VAL A 162 12.17 -22.56 -18.93
C VAL A 162 11.84 -21.26 -19.67
N LYS A 163 12.04 -21.21 -21.00
CA LYS A 163 11.71 -20.02 -21.80
C LYS A 163 10.21 -19.68 -21.78
N LYS A 164 9.34 -20.69 -21.83
CA LYS A 164 7.88 -20.50 -21.72
C LYS A 164 7.50 -19.93 -20.35
N LEU A 165 8.02 -20.50 -19.27
CA LEU A 165 7.78 -20.02 -17.90
C LEU A 165 8.28 -18.59 -17.70
N GLU A 166 9.47 -18.25 -18.21
CA GLU A 166 10.01 -16.88 -18.15
C GLU A 166 9.11 -15.88 -18.90
N LYS A 167 8.63 -16.27 -20.09
CA LYS A 167 7.69 -15.46 -20.87
C LYS A 167 6.36 -15.29 -20.13
N GLU A 168 5.79 -16.34 -19.57
CA GLU A 168 4.53 -16.27 -18.81
C GLU A 168 4.63 -15.40 -17.55
N ILE A 169 5.76 -15.47 -16.83
CA ILE A 169 6.01 -14.57 -15.69
C ILE A 169 6.05 -13.11 -16.17
N SER A 170 6.68 -12.84 -17.31
CA SER A 170 6.69 -11.51 -17.90
C SER A 170 5.28 -11.03 -18.24
N GLU A 171 4.48 -11.85 -18.94
CA GLU A 171 3.10 -11.52 -19.30
C GLU A 171 2.18 -11.36 -18.07
N LEU A 172 2.37 -12.15 -17.02
CA LEU A 172 1.65 -12.06 -15.76
C LEU A 172 1.94 -10.71 -15.07
N ASN A 173 3.21 -10.32 -15.02
CA ASN A 173 3.63 -9.03 -14.46
C ASN A 173 3.09 -7.85 -15.26
N GLU A 174 3.11 -7.91 -16.59
CA GLU A 174 2.52 -6.88 -17.45
C GLU A 174 1.01 -6.73 -17.22
N LYS A 175 0.28 -7.85 -17.15
CA LYS A 175 -1.17 -7.85 -16.86
C LYS A 175 -1.48 -7.25 -15.50
N TYR A 176 -0.71 -7.62 -14.46
CA TYR A 176 -0.89 -7.06 -13.11
C TYR A 176 -0.58 -5.55 -13.08
N ASN A 177 0.52 -5.12 -13.70
CA ASN A 177 0.88 -3.71 -13.78
C ASN A 177 -0.21 -2.89 -14.49
N LYS A 178 -0.82 -3.44 -15.55
CA LYS A 178 -1.94 -2.79 -16.24
C LYS A 178 -3.14 -2.61 -15.31
N VAL A 179 -3.55 -3.66 -14.60
CA VAL A 179 -4.66 -3.58 -13.63
C VAL A 179 -4.35 -2.57 -12.52
N LEU A 180 -3.11 -2.55 -12.02
CA LEU A 180 -2.69 -1.61 -10.98
C LEU A 180 -2.78 -0.16 -11.47
N LEU A 181 -2.33 0.12 -12.69
CA LEU A 181 -2.43 1.46 -13.29
C LEU A 181 -3.88 1.90 -13.46
N GLU A 182 -4.76 1.01 -13.94
CA GLU A 182 -6.20 1.29 -14.05
C GLU A 182 -6.82 1.63 -12.69
N LEU A 183 -6.49 0.88 -11.63
CA LEU A 183 -6.99 1.16 -10.27
C LEU A 183 -6.43 2.48 -9.69
N ILE A 184 -5.18 2.82 -9.97
CA ILE A 184 -4.58 4.10 -9.55
C ILE A 184 -5.27 5.28 -10.26
N GLU A 185 -5.54 5.16 -11.55
CA GLU A 185 -6.28 6.17 -12.31
C GLU A 185 -7.72 6.31 -11.81
N GLU A 186 -8.39 5.18 -11.51
CA GLU A 186 -9.72 5.15 -10.89
C GLU A 186 -9.71 5.88 -9.53
N GLU A 187 -8.78 5.55 -8.62
CA GLU A 187 -8.63 6.20 -7.32
C GLU A 187 -8.43 7.71 -7.46
N LYS A 188 -7.52 8.13 -8.35
CA LYS A 188 -7.24 9.54 -8.58
C LYS A 188 -8.47 10.28 -9.10
N SER A 189 -9.16 9.71 -10.09
CA SER A 189 -10.38 10.32 -10.65
C SER A 189 -11.49 10.45 -9.60
N LEU A 190 -11.62 9.45 -8.72
CA LEU A 190 -12.59 9.43 -7.64
C LEU A 190 -12.28 10.50 -6.59
N LEU A 191 -11.01 10.61 -6.17
CA LEU A 191 -10.56 11.66 -5.25
C LEU A 191 -10.85 13.05 -5.83
N GLU A 192 -10.51 13.29 -7.10
CA GLU A 192 -10.77 14.57 -7.75
C GLU A 192 -12.27 14.92 -7.84
N ASP A 193 -13.14 13.94 -8.09
CA ASP A 193 -14.59 14.16 -8.15
C ASP A 193 -15.17 14.48 -6.76
N TYR A 194 -14.84 13.68 -5.74
CA TYR A 194 -15.32 13.92 -4.38
C TYR A 194 -14.75 15.20 -3.77
N ASP A 195 -13.47 15.53 -4.01
CA ASP A 195 -12.88 16.77 -3.51
C ASP A 195 -13.55 18.00 -4.14
N LYS A 196 -13.96 17.93 -5.42
CA LYS A 196 -14.76 18.98 -6.07
C LYS A 196 -16.15 19.10 -5.41
N LYS A 197 -16.85 17.98 -5.21
CA LYS A 197 -18.18 17.96 -4.57
C LYS A 197 -18.15 18.52 -3.15
N ILE A 198 -17.17 18.09 -2.34
CA ILE A 198 -16.96 18.57 -0.98
C ILE A 198 -16.61 20.06 -0.98
N SER A 199 -15.73 20.51 -1.88
CA SER A 199 -15.36 21.94 -1.99
C SER A 199 -16.57 22.81 -2.35
N LEU A 200 -17.42 22.37 -3.28
CA LEU A 200 -18.64 23.08 -3.65
C LEU A 200 -19.62 23.19 -2.47
N LYS A 201 -19.79 22.11 -1.72
CA LYS A 201 -20.66 22.10 -0.54
C LYS A 201 -20.12 22.96 0.61
N ASN A 202 -18.82 22.94 0.85
CA ASN A 202 -18.17 23.85 1.81
C ASN A 202 -18.39 25.32 1.43
N ALA A 203 -18.24 25.66 0.14
CA ALA A 203 -18.51 27.01 -0.34
C ALA A 203 -19.99 27.41 -0.19
N GLU A 204 -20.92 26.46 -0.36
CA GLU A 204 -22.36 26.68 -0.12
C GLU A 204 -22.62 27.02 1.36
N ILE A 205 -21.99 26.29 2.30
CA ILE A 205 -22.11 26.54 3.73
C ILE A 205 -21.52 27.90 4.11
N GLU A 206 -20.30 28.20 3.64
CA GLU A 206 -19.64 29.47 3.92
C GLU A 206 -20.43 30.66 3.36
N GLY A 207 -21.00 30.51 2.16
CA GLY A 207 -21.89 31.50 1.56
C GLY A 207 -23.17 31.75 2.37
N LEU A 208 -23.71 30.71 3.02
CA LEU A 208 -24.86 30.85 3.92
C LEU A 208 -24.54 31.70 5.14
N GLU A 209 -23.39 31.43 5.80
CA GLU A 209 -22.95 32.13 7.01
C GLU A 209 -22.59 33.60 6.75
N THR A 210 -21.74 33.83 5.75
CA THR A 210 -21.08 35.14 5.61
C THR A 210 -21.93 36.14 4.85
N TYR A 211 -22.63 35.71 3.81
CA TYR A 211 -23.28 36.65 2.90
C TYR A 211 -24.80 36.70 3.08
N SER A 212 -25.49 35.56 3.10
CA SER A 212 -26.96 35.59 3.10
C SER A 212 -27.58 35.85 4.47
N GLU A 213 -27.11 35.20 5.54
CA GLU A 213 -27.68 35.40 6.88
C GLU A 213 -27.41 36.82 7.38
N MET A 214 -26.15 37.27 7.33
CA MET A 214 -25.76 38.60 7.78
C MET A 214 -26.48 39.71 7.01
N LYS A 215 -26.62 39.56 5.67
CA LYS A 215 -27.33 40.54 4.85
C LYS A 215 -28.81 40.62 5.22
N MET A 216 -29.47 39.47 5.35
CA MET A 216 -30.90 39.43 5.70
C MET A 216 -31.17 39.99 7.10
N ILE A 217 -30.32 39.66 8.09
CA ILE A 217 -30.40 40.25 9.43
C ILE A 217 -30.17 41.76 9.38
N SER A 218 -29.18 42.23 8.62
CA SER A 218 -28.86 43.66 8.51
C SER A 218 -30.01 44.45 7.87
N GLU A 219 -30.60 43.93 6.79
CA GLU A 219 -31.78 44.52 6.14
C GLU A 219 -32.99 44.56 7.08
N LEU A 220 -33.21 43.48 7.86
CA LEU A 220 -34.30 43.41 8.83
C LEU A 220 -34.10 44.43 9.95
N LYS A 221 -32.92 44.51 10.56
CA LYS A 221 -32.56 45.52 11.58
C LYS A 221 -32.72 46.95 11.06
N ALA A 222 -32.32 47.21 9.82
CA ALA A 222 -32.49 48.52 9.19
C ALA A 222 -33.98 48.89 9.02
N ASN A 223 -34.83 47.93 8.65
CA ASN A 223 -36.27 48.13 8.55
C ASN A 223 -36.93 48.41 9.90
N PHE A 224 -36.52 47.70 10.95
CA PHE A 224 -36.98 47.94 12.33
C PHE A 224 -36.52 49.32 12.85
N SER A 225 -35.27 49.71 12.57
CA SER A 225 -34.74 51.03 12.91
C SER A 225 -35.55 52.16 12.27
N LYS A 226 -35.89 52.05 10.96
CA LYS A 226 -36.76 53.00 10.26
C LYS A 226 -38.16 53.10 10.88
N LYS A 227 -38.74 51.97 11.28
CA LYS A 227 -40.05 51.95 11.98
C LYS A 227 -39.98 52.65 13.33
N LEU A 228 -38.91 52.42 14.09
CA LEU A 228 -38.69 53.06 15.39
C LEU A 228 -38.56 54.58 15.24
N GLU A 229 -37.79 55.05 14.26
CA GLU A 229 -37.67 56.48 13.95
C GLU A 229 -39.03 57.09 13.56
N SER A 230 -39.82 56.40 12.73
CA SER A 230 -41.16 56.85 12.36
C SER A 230 -42.08 57.00 13.57
N ILE A 231 -42.02 56.08 14.53
CA ILE A 231 -42.83 56.15 15.77
C ILE A 231 -42.36 57.29 16.67
N LYS A 232 -41.03 57.44 16.85
CA LYS A 232 -40.47 58.54 17.64
C LYS A 232 -40.87 59.90 17.05
N LYS A 233 -40.87 60.03 15.72
CA LYS A 233 -41.34 61.24 15.03
C LYS A 233 -42.83 61.49 15.28
N GLN A 234 -43.69 60.48 15.10
CA GLN A 234 -45.12 60.61 15.37
C GLN A 234 -45.39 60.99 16.84
N LYS A 235 -44.68 60.37 17.78
CA LYS A 235 -44.79 60.67 19.21
C LYS A 235 -44.40 62.11 19.51
N ALA A 236 -43.30 62.60 18.95
CA ALA A 236 -42.87 64.00 19.12
C ALA A 236 -43.92 64.99 18.54
N GLU A 237 -44.49 64.69 17.37
CA GLU A 237 -45.56 65.49 16.76
C GLU A 237 -46.83 65.49 17.64
N THR A 238 -47.28 64.33 18.11
CA THR A 238 -48.45 64.21 19.00
C THR A 238 -48.23 64.93 20.33
N GLU A 239 -47.03 64.82 20.93
CA GLU A 239 -46.69 65.52 22.18
C GLU A 239 -46.68 67.04 21.98
N GLN A 240 -46.18 67.53 20.83
CA GLN A 240 -46.19 68.95 20.50
C GLN A 240 -47.63 69.47 20.34
N ILE A 241 -48.51 68.71 19.69
CA ILE A 241 -49.94 69.07 19.55
C ILE A 241 -50.60 69.06 20.93
N ARG A 242 -50.37 68.01 21.74
CA ARG A 242 -50.87 67.89 23.10
C ARG A 242 -50.48 69.10 23.95
N HIS A 243 -49.21 69.51 23.92
CA HIS A 243 -48.73 70.66 24.68
C HIS A 243 -49.39 71.97 24.24
N LYS A 244 -49.58 72.17 22.93
CA LYS A 244 -50.33 73.32 22.39
C LYS A 244 -51.80 73.33 22.87
N THR A 245 -52.47 72.19 22.85
CA THR A 245 -53.86 72.04 23.33
C THR A 245 -53.96 72.34 24.83
N LEU A 246 -53.03 71.82 25.63
CA LEU A 246 -52.98 72.01 27.08
C LEU A 246 -52.77 73.50 27.44
N LYS A 247 -51.89 74.19 26.70
CA LYS A 247 -51.69 75.63 26.83
C LYS A 247 -52.99 76.41 26.53
N LYS A 248 -53.70 76.05 25.47
CA LYS A 248 -54.95 76.71 25.09
C LYS A 248 -56.08 76.49 26.10
N ILE A 249 -56.17 75.28 26.70
CA ILE A 249 -57.09 75.01 27.82
C ILE A 249 -56.76 75.91 29.02
N SER A 250 -55.48 76.07 29.37
CA SER A 250 -55.04 76.95 30.47
C SER A 250 -55.42 78.42 30.23
N GLU A 251 -55.23 78.93 29.01
CA GLU A 251 -55.61 80.28 28.61
C GLU A 251 -57.14 80.49 28.75
N LEU A 252 -57.94 79.56 28.23
CA LEU A 252 -59.40 79.59 28.33
C LEU A 252 -59.91 79.44 29.77
N GLN A 253 -59.24 78.64 30.61
CA GLN A 253 -59.56 78.55 32.05
C GLN A 253 -59.32 79.88 32.77
N SER A 254 -58.23 80.60 32.43
CA SER A 254 -57.98 81.95 32.95
C SER A 254 -59.08 82.93 32.51
N GLU A 255 -59.51 82.88 31.24
CA GLU A 255 -60.61 83.71 30.72
C GLU A 255 -61.95 83.37 31.41
N LYS A 256 -62.26 82.09 31.58
CA LYS A 256 -63.45 81.62 32.32
C LYS A 256 -63.48 82.15 33.75
N ALA A 257 -62.34 82.15 34.46
CA ALA A 257 -62.24 82.68 35.82
C ALA A 257 -62.49 84.20 35.87
N LYS A 258 -61.95 84.95 34.89
CA LYS A 258 -62.22 86.39 34.74
C LYS A 258 -63.70 86.66 34.47
N LEU A 259 -64.33 85.93 33.56
CA LEU A 259 -65.76 86.07 33.28
C LEU A 259 -66.65 85.69 34.47
N LEU A 260 -66.26 84.69 35.27
CA LEU A 260 -66.98 84.34 36.51
C LEU A 260 -66.96 85.51 37.51
N SER A 261 -65.80 86.16 37.67
CA SER A 261 -65.68 87.35 38.53
C SER A 261 -66.52 88.52 38.02
N LEU A 262 -66.53 88.75 36.70
CA LEU A 262 -67.33 89.77 36.04
C LEU A 262 -68.83 89.50 36.20
N LYS A 263 -69.27 88.26 35.97
CA LYS A 263 -70.65 87.81 36.18
C LYS A 263 -71.12 88.09 37.61
N ASN A 264 -70.31 87.72 38.61
CA ASN A 264 -70.65 87.94 40.02
C ASN A 264 -70.74 89.44 40.35
N SER A 265 -69.83 90.25 39.82
CA SER A 265 -69.87 91.71 39.96
C SER A 265 -71.13 92.31 39.31
N LEU A 266 -71.44 91.95 38.06
CA LEU A 266 -72.64 92.42 37.34
C LEU A 266 -73.93 92.01 38.06
N SER A 267 -74.01 90.75 38.51
CA SER A 267 -75.15 90.24 39.28
C SER A 267 -75.36 91.02 40.59
N SER A 268 -74.28 91.30 41.34
CA SER A 268 -74.35 92.12 42.55
C SER A 268 -74.80 93.56 42.29
N LYS A 269 -74.35 94.16 41.17
CA LYS A 269 -74.78 95.50 40.74
C LYS A 269 -76.27 95.51 40.37
N ILE A 270 -76.74 94.54 39.58
CA ILE A 270 -78.15 94.38 39.22
C ILE A 270 -79.00 94.19 40.50
N SER A 271 -78.59 93.33 41.43
CA SER A 271 -79.29 93.17 42.72
C SER A 271 -79.36 94.47 43.52
N SER A 272 -78.26 95.25 43.57
CA SER A 272 -78.23 96.54 44.27
C SER A 272 -79.14 97.59 43.62
N LEU A 273 -79.20 97.61 42.28
CA LEU A 273 -80.07 98.51 41.52
C LEU A 273 -81.54 98.08 41.62
N ASN A 274 -81.83 96.77 41.63
CA ASN A 274 -83.18 96.24 41.88
C ASN A 274 -83.68 96.58 43.29
N LEU A 275 -82.82 96.48 44.31
CA LEU A 275 -83.12 96.94 45.67
C LEU A 275 -83.40 98.44 45.72
N ARG A 276 -82.63 99.24 44.97
CA ARG A 276 -82.81 100.69 44.86
C ARG A 276 -84.10 101.06 44.11
N LEU A 277 -84.44 100.31 43.08
CA LEU A 277 -85.68 100.46 42.31
C LEU A 277 -86.90 100.06 43.14
N ALA A 278 -86.81 98.99 43.93
CA ALA A 278 -87.84 98.58 44.89
C ALA A 278 -88.08 99.66 45.97
N ARG A 279 -87.00 100.22 46.55
CA ARG A 279 -87.11 101.35 47.51
C ARG A 279 -87.76 102.58 46.89
N LEU A 280 -87.39 102.94 45.65
CA LEU A 280 -88.04 104.03 44.92
C LEU A 280 -89.52 103.73 44.63
N HIS A 281 -89.87 102.48 44.38
CA HIS A 281 -91.24 102.05 44.16
C HIS A 281 -92.07 102.08 45.47
N ASP A 282 -91.47 101.72 46.60
CA ASP A 282 -92.08 101.84 47.94
C ASP A 282 -92.25 103.31 48.34
N GLU A 283 -91.24 104.16 48.07
CA GLU A 283 -91.33 105.62 48.23
C GLU A 283 -92.45 106.20 47.35
N MET A 284 -92.59 105.74 46.10
CA MET A 284 -93.70 106.13 45.22
C MET A 284 -95.07 105.61 45.69
N GLN A 285 -95.17 104.43 46.29
CA GLN A 285 -96.42 103.93 46.88
C GLN A 285 -96.80 104.71 48.15
N GLY A 286 -95.83 105.11 48.96
CA GLY A 286 -96.05 106.00 50.12
C GLY A 286 -96.50 107.41 49.74
N LEU A 287 -96.12 107.90 48.56
CA LEU A 287 -96.56 109.19 48.02
C LEU A 287 -98.00 109.17 47.45
N LYS A 288 -98.58 108.00 47.18
CA LYS A 288 -99.99 107.87 46.75
C LYS A 288 -100.99 108.12 47.89
N SER A 289 -100.59 107.96 49.15
CA SER A 289 -101.48 108.09 50.33
C SER A 289 -101.43 109.47 50.99
N HIS A 290 -100.50 110.35 50.61
CA HIS A 290 -100.37 111.71 51.15
C HIS A 290 -100.24 112.71 49.99
N GLY A 291 -101.27 113.52 49.74
CA GLY A 291 -101.32 114.46 48.61
C GLY A 291 -100.06 115.32 48.49
N THR A 292 -99.25 115.06 47.45
CA THR A 292 -97.94 115.72 47.25
C THR A 292 -97.57 115.93 45.77
N ASP A 293 -96.62 116.87 45.59
CA ASP A 293 -96.18 117.61 44.39
C ASP A 293 -95.82 116.76 43.14
N PRO A 294 -96.41 117.07 41.96
CA PRO A 294 -96.12 116.43 40.68
C PRO A 294 -94.64 116.40 40.29
N LYS A 295 -93.80 117.35 40.73
CA LYS A 295 -92.36 117.40 40.41
C LYS A 295 -91.57 116.27 41.08
N ILE A 296 -91.94 115.88 42.30
CA ILE A 296 -91.28 114.79 43.05
C ILE A 296 -91.64 113.45 42.40
N ILE A 297 -92.90 113.27 42.03
CA ILE A 297 -93.37 112.10 41.29
C ILE A 297 -92.68 112.00 39.93
N SER A 298 -92.54 113.11 39.19
CA SER A 298 -91.85 113.17 37.90
C SER A 298 -90.35 112.83 38.02
N ASN A 299 -89.64 113.35 39.01
CA ASN A 299 -88.24 113.02 39.25
C ASN A 299 -88.03 111.55 39.66
N ASN A 300 -88.92 110.99 40.49
CA ASN A 300 -88.87 109.58 40.86
C ASN A 300 -89.19 108.66 39.66
N LEU A 301 -90.08 109.09 38.76
CA LEU A 301 -90.34 108.40 37.48
C LEU A 301 -89.12 108.42 36.56
N ILE A 302 -88.47 109.59 36.38
CA ILE A 302 -87.25 109.72 35.56
C ILE A 302 -86.10 108.89 36.15
N ASN A 303 -85.92 108.91 37.47
CA ASN A 303 -84.90 108.11 38.14
C ASN A 303 -85.20 106.61 38.07
N SER A 304 -86.45 106.20 38.26
CA SER A 304 -86.91 104.81 38.10
C SER A 304 -86.64 104.32 36.67
N GLU A 305 -86.94 105.14 35.67
CA GLU A 305 -86.72 104.78 34.27
C GLU A 305 -85.22 104.77 33.89
N LYS A 306 -84.40 105.63 34.50
CA LYS A 306 -82.95 105.61 34.34
C LYS A 306 -82.32 104.37 34.98
N ILE A 307 -82.74 104.02 36.19
CA ILE A 307 -82.30 102.79 36.87
C ILE A 307 -82.78 101.56 36.10
N ARG A 308 -84.00 101.57 35.55
CA ARG A 308 -84.54 100.49 34.72
C ARG A 308 -83.72 100.32 33.43
N ARG A 309 -83.39 101.41 32.72
CA ARG A 309 -82.48 101.38 31.56
C ARG A 309 -81.08 100.87 31.90
N GLU A 310 -80.57 101.20 33.08
CA GLU A 310 -79.26 100.73 33.57
C GLU A 310 -79.29 99.24 33.93
N ILE A 311 -80.38 98.77 34.57
CA ILE A 311 -80.64 97.35 34.81
C ILE A 311 -80.74 96.60 33.48
N ASP A 312 -81.49 97.09 32.49
CA ASP A 312 -81.64 96.46 31.17
C ASP A 312 -80.30 96.40 30.41
N ASN A 313 -79.45 97.43 30.52
CA ASN A 313 -78.10 97.42 29.95
C ASN A 313 -77.20 96.39 30.66
N LEU A 314 -77.18 96.37 31.99
CA LEU A 314 -76.39 95.42 32.77
C LEU A 314 -76.89 93.98 32.61
N GLN A 315 -78.19 93.76 32.40
CA GLN A 315 -78.77 92.46 32.08
C GLN A 315 -78.32 91.98 30.69
N ARG A 316 -78.29 92.87 29.68
CA ARG A 316 -77.71 92.52 28.37
C ARG A 316 -76.22 92.22 28.44
N GLU A 317 -75.45 92.96 29.24
CA GLU A 317 -74.04 92.65 29.49
C GLU A 317 -73.86 91.33 30.26
N LEU A 318 -74.74 91.04 31.22
CA LEU A 318 -74.76 89.77 31.95
C LEU A 318 -75.11 88.60 31.04
N GLU A 319 -76.11 88.75 30.17
CA GLU A 319 -76.48 87.75 29.17
C GLU A 319 -75.35 87.51 28.18
N SER A 320 -74.69 88.57 27.69
CA SER A 320 -73.49 88.45 26.85
C SER A 320 -72.34 87.74 27.58
N CYS A 321 -72.10 88.07 28.86
CA CYS A 321 -71.10 87.43 29.70
C CYS A 321 -71.41 85.95 29.97
N VAL A 322 -72.69 85.59 30.19
CA VAL A 322 -73.14 84.20 30.40
C VAL A 322 -73.04 83.39 29.11
N SER A 323 -73.41 83.98 27.96
CA SER A 323 -73.24 83.35 26.65
C SER A 323 -71.77 83.06 26.37
N ARG A 324 -70.87 84.04 26.55
CA ARG A 324 -69.42 83.83 26.39
C ARG A 324 -68.85 82.82 27.40
N PHE A 325 -69.35 82.80 28.63
CA PHE A 325 -68.96 81.80 29.63
C PHE A 325 -69.33 80.38 29.20
N ASN A 326 -70.54 80.20 28.65
CA ASN A 326 -71.01 78.90 28.15
C ASN A 326 -70.26 78.46 26.89
N GLU A 327 -69.93 79.39 25.99
CA GLU A 327 -69.06 79.13 24.83
C GLU A 327 -67.69 78.63 25.27
N ILE A 328 -67.02 79.34 26.19
CA ILE A 328 -65.71 78.92 26.70
C ILE A 328 -65.79 77.58 27.43
N ALA A 329 -66.87 77.32 28.17
CA ALA A 329 -67.07 76.01 28.79
C ALA A 329 -67.21 74.90 27.74
N GLY A 330 -67.90 75.16 26.63
CA GLY A 330 -67.98 74.26 25.47
C GLY A 330 -66.63 74.06 24.77
N GLU A 331 -65.88 75.13 24.52
CA GLU A 331 -64.53 75.08 23.94
C GLU A 331 -63.55 74.28 24.80
N ILE A 332 -63.57 74.48 26.13
CA ILE A 332 -62.77 73.70 27.07
C ILE A 332 -63.16 72.22 27.03
N SER A 333 -64.46 71.90 26.98
CA SER A 333 -64.92 70.50 26.88
C SER A 333 -64.39 69.84 25.61
N ALA A 334 -64.56 70.49 24.45
CA ALA A 334 -64.09 69.97 23.16
C ALA A 334 -62.56 69.80 23.10
N LEU A 335 -61.80 70.75 23.67
CA LEU A 335 -60.34 70.63 23.76
C LEU A 335 -59.91 69.54 24.74
N THR A 336 -60.66 69.30 25.81
CA THR A 336 -60.41 68.22 26.78
C THR A 336 -60.64 66.85 26.13
N ASP A 337 -61.71 66.70 25.35
CA ASP A 337 -61.95 65.49 24.56
C ASP A 337 -60.85 65.25 23.53
N SER A 338 -60.38 66.30 22.86
CA SER A 338 -59.22 66.25 21.96
C SER A 338 -57.95 65.83 22.70
N LEU A 339 -57.72 66.33 23.93
CA LEU A 339 -56.57 65.98 24.76
C LEU A 339 -56.58 64.50 25.15
N ASN A 340 -57.73 63.97 25.58
CA ASN A 340 -57.92 62.55 25.87
C ASN A 340 -57.65 61.68 24.63
N GLY A 341 -58.06 62.15 23.44
CA GLY A 341 -57.75 61.49 22.17
C GLY A 341 -56.24 61.44 21.88
N LEU A 342 -55.52 62.53 22.15
CA LEU A 342 -54.05 62.61 21.99
C LEU A 342 -53.33 61.73 23.01
N ASP A 343 -53.77 61.71 24.27
CA ASP A 343 -53.24 60.82 25.33
C ASP A 343 -53.42 59.35 24.94
N GLY A 344 -54.58 58.99 24.38
CA GLY A 344 -54.83 57.64 23.86
C GLY A 344 -53.94 57.27 22.66
N GLN A 345 -53.60 58.24 21.80
CA GLN A 345 -52.63 58.02 20.71
C GLN A 345 -51.20 57.83 21.24
N LEU A 346 -50.77 58.65 22.22
CA LEU A 346 -49.46 58.51 22.86
C LEU A 346 -49.31 57.18 23.58
N ALA A 347 -50.35 56.71 24.28
CA ALA A 347 -50.35 55.39 24.92
C ALA A 347 -50.13 54.27 23.89
N LYS A 348 -50.84 54.30 22.76
CA LYS A 348 -50.67 53.33 21.66
C LYS A 348 -49.29 53.42 21.01
N LEU A 349 -48.72 54.61 20.87
CA LEU A 349 -47.37 54.79 20.32
C LEU A 349 -46.30 54.28 21.30
N ASN A 350 -46.46 54.53 22.60
CA ASN A 350 -45.57 54.00 23.64
C ASN A 350 -45.57 52.48 23.69
N GLU A 351 -46.76 51.87 23.59
CA GLU A 351 -46.90 50.42 23.52
C GLU A 351 -46.24 49.83 22.27
N LYS A 352 -46.42 50.47 21.10
CA LYS A 352 -45.73 50.05 19.87
C LYS A 352 -44.22 50.20 19.98
N GLU A 353 -43.73 51.29 20.58
CA GLU A 353 -42.30 51.54 20.81
C GLU A 353 -41.69 50.48 21.74
N SER A 354 -42.39 50.08 22.82
CA SER A 354 -41.88 49.10 23.77
C SER A 354 -41.89 47.66 23.25
N LEU A 355 -42.85 47.29 22.39
CA LEU A 355 -42.96 45.95 21.80
C LEU A 355 -42.03 45.74 20.59
N LEU A 356 -41.55 46.83 19.98
CA LEU A 356 -40.73 46.78 18.76
C LEU A 356 -39.41 46.01 18.92
N PRO A 357 -38.61 46.24 19.98
CA PRO A 357 -37.37 45.49 20.22
C PRO A 357 -37.62 43.98 20.36
N SER A 358 -38.68 43.58 21.08
CA SER A 358 -39.01 42.16 21.25
C SER A 358 -39.42 41.51 19.93
N LYS A 359 -40.19 42.23 19.08
CA LYS A 359 -40.53 41.75 17.73
C LYS A 359 -39.32 41.68 16.81
N GLU A 360 -38.39 42.62 16.91
CA GLU A 360 -37.14 42.57 16.15
C GLU A 360 -36.35 41.31 16.51
N GLU A 361 -36.18 41.04 17.80
CA GLU A 361 -35.43 39.88 18.28
C GLU A 361 -36.10 38.56 17.88
N GLU A 362 -37.43 38.49 17.93
CA GLU A 362 -38.18 37.31 17.47
C GLU A 362 -37.98 37.04 15.97
N GLU A 363 -38.06 38.06 15.13
CA GLU A 363 -37.85 37.93 13.68
C GLU A 363 -36.39 37.62 13.33
N VAL A 364 -35.42 38.24 14.02
CA VAL A 364 -34.00 37.89 13.89
C VAL A 364 -33.76 36.43 14.29
N ASN A 365 -34.38 35.96 15.37
CA ASN A 365 -34.26 34.57 15.79
C ASN A 365 -34.91 33.60 14.79
N LYS A 366 -36.03 33.94 14.16
CA LYS A 366 -36.63 33.14 13.06
C LYS A 366 -35.69 33.01 11.86
N VAL A 367 -35.01 34.09 11.48
CA VAL A 367 -34.00 34.07 10.41
C VAL A 367 -32.84 33.15 10.81
N ARG A 368 -32.29 33.34 12.01
CA ARG A 368 -31.18 32.51 12.54
C ARG A 368 -31.52 31.02 12.57
N THR A 369 -32.70 30.65 13.07
CA THR A 369 -33.12 29.24 13.13
C THR A 369 -33.32 28.63 11.75
N CYS A 370 -33.86 29.39 10.80
CA CYS A 370 -33.98 28.95 9.40
C CYS A 370 -32.61 28.66 8.77
N PHE A 371 -31.66 29.59 8.91
CA PHE A 371 -30.30 29.40 8.39
C PHE A 371 -29.54 28.28 9.13
N ALA A 372 -29.73 28.15 10.44
CA ALA A 372 -29.15 27.06 11.22
C ALA A 372 -29.65 25.69 10.74
N GLY A 373 -30.96 25.52 10.52
CA GLY A 373 -31.52 24.27 9.99
C GLY A 373 -31.01 23.95 8.59
N ARG A 374 -30.86 24.97 7.72
CA ARG A 374 -30.29 24.76 6.38
C ARG A 374 -28.81 24.37 6.43
N ARG A 375 -28.02 25.00 7.31
CA ARG A 375 -26.62 24.60 7.55
C ARG A 375 -26.52 23.17 8.04
N GLU A 376 -27.34 22.79 9.01
CA GLU A 376 -27.36 21.42 9.55
C GLU A 376 -27.61 20.39 8.44
N ASN A 377 -28.54 20.67 7.53
CA ASN A 377 -28.81 19.80 6.39
C ASN A 377 -27.60 19.71 5.43
N LEU A 378 -26.96 20.82 5.10
CA LEU A 378 -25.77 20.80 4.24
C LEU A 378 -24.58 20.10 4.91
N VAL A 379 -24.43 20.23 6.22
CA VAL A 379 -23.42 19.50 6.99
C VAL A 379 -23.71 17.99 6.94
N LYS A 380 -24.98 17.56 7.05
CA LYS A 380 -25.36 16.16 6.87
C LYS A 380 -25.01 15.65 5.47
N GLU A 381 -25.38 16.39 4.43
CA GLU A 381 -25.02 16.05 3.04
C GLU A 381 -23.49 15.97 2.84
N LEU A 382 -22.71 16.84 3.49
CA LEU A 382 -21.24 16.77 3.48
C LEU A 382 -20.71 15.51 4.16
N MET A 383 -21.27 15.14 5.31
CA MET A 383 -20.89 13.92 6.01
C MET A 383 -21.21 12.69 5.16
N GLU A 384 -22.39 12.65 4.53
CA GLU A 384 -22.79 11.59 3.61
C GLU A 384 -21.81 11.48 2.42
N LEU A 385 -21.44 12.60 1.80
CA LEU A 385 -20.43 12.62 0.73
C LEU A 385 -19.06 12.12 1.19
N ALA A 386 -18.65 12.44 2.42
CA ALA A 386 -17.39 11.95 2.99
C ALA A 386 -17.45 10.44 3.26
N GLU A 387 -18.57 9.92 3.74
CA GLU A 387 -18.80 8.49 3.94
C GLU A 387 -18.81 7.73 2.61
N GLU A 388 -19.50 8.25 1.58
CA GLU A 388 -19.49 7.69 0.24
C GLU A 388 -18.07 7.65 -0.37
N LYS A 389 -17.30 8.72 -0.19
CA LYS A 389 -15.89 8.79 -0.62
C LYS A 389 -15.07 7.67 0.03
N GLU A 390 -15.16 7.53 1.35
CA GLU A 390 -14.42 6.48 2.09
C GLU A 390 -14.85 5.08 1.66
N LEU A 391 -16.16 4.82 1.50
CA LEU A 391 -16.67 3.55 1.02
C LEU A 391 -16.11 3.19 -0.36
N ALA A 392 -16.15 4.12 -1.31
CA ALA A 392 -15.65 3.87 -2.65
C ALA A 392 -14.12 3.67 -2.68
N LEU A 393 -13.36 4.41 -1.86
CA LEU A 393 -11.92 4.17 -1.68
C LEU A 393 -11.65 2.80 -1.07
N THR A 394 -12.46 2.34 -0.11
CA THR A 394 -12.31 1.00 0.45
C THR A 394 -12.56 -0.08 -0.60
N GLU A 395 -13.52 0.12 -1.51
CA GLU A 395 -13.81 -0.81 -2.61
C GLU A 395 -12.61 -0.92 -3.56
N ILE A 396 -12.02 0.21 -3.98
CA ILE A 396 -10.81 0.22 -4.83
C ILE A 396 -9.66 -0.51 -4.11
N ARG A 397 -9.44 -0.24 -2.82
CA ARG A 397 -8.42 -0.93 -2.01
C ARG A 397 -8.70 -2.43 -1.83
N THR A 398 -9.97 -2.86 -1.86
CA THR A 398 -10.28 -4.30 -1.88
C THR A 398 -9.93 -4.93 -3.22
N LYS A 399 -10.28 -4.30 -4.35
CA LYS A 399 -9.91 -4.75 -5.69
C LYS A 399 -8.40 -4.84 -5.86
N GLU A 400 -7.65 -3.85 -5.36
CA GLU A 400 -6.18 -3.86 -5.38
C GLU A 400 -5.60 -5.05 -4.61
N ARG A 401 -6.11 -5.29 -3.39
CA ARG A 401 -5.68 -6.43 -2.55
C ARG A 401 -6.00 -7.77 -3.19
N GLU A 402 -7.17 -7.91 -3.80
CA GLU A 402 -7.56 -9.13 -4.52
C GLU A 402 -6.68 -9.37 -5.75
N ALA A 403 -6.43 -8.33 -6.55
CA ALA A 403 -5.55 -8.40 -7.71
C ALA A 403 -4.13 -8.79 -7.30
N LYS A 404 -3.61 -8.18 -6.22
CA LYS A 404 -2.30 -8.51 -5.66
C LYS A 404 -2.22 -9.95 -5.15
N ALA A 405 -3.21 -10.38 -4.35
CA ALA A 405 -3.23 -11.74 -3.82
C ALA A 405 -3.28 -12.80 -4.94
N LYS A 406 -4.04 -12.52 -6.01
CA LYS A 406 -4.09 -13.38 -7.20
C LYS A 406 -2.75 -13.41 -7.94
N HIS A 407 -2.15 -12.25 -8.17
CA HIS A 407 -0.82 -12.13 -8.82
C HIS A 407 0.27 -12.83 -8.01
N ASP A 408 0.37 -12.58 -6.70
CA ASP A 408 1.36 -13.19 -5.81
C ASP A 408 1.25 -14.72 -5.80
N LYS A 409 0.01 -15.24 -5.79
CA LYS A 409 -0.24 -16.69 -5.84
C LYS A 409 0.25 -17.31 -7.16
N ASP A 410 -0.09 -16.69 -8.29
CA ASP A 410 0.29 -17.18 -9.60
C ASP A 410 1.81 -17.02 -9.85
N LEU A 411 2.40 -15.92 -9.39
CA LEU A 411 3.83 -15.66 -9.46
C LEU A 411 4.63 -16.67 -8.63
N CYS A 412 4.23 -16.91 -7.37
CA CYS A 412 4.85 -17.94 -6.53
C CYS A 412 4.82 -19.31 -7.21
N ARG A 413 3.68 -19.68 -7.80
CA ARG A 413 3.53 -20.95 -8.51
C ARG A 413 4.49 -21.03 -9.69
N LEU A 414 4.51 -20.03 -10.56
CA LEU A 414 5.38 -20.03 -11.75
C LEU A 414 6.87 -19.99 -11.39
N GLN A 415 7.26 -19.24 -10.37
CA GLN A 415 8.64 -19.19 -9.89
C GLN A 415 9.10 -20.52 -9.31
N LEU A 416 8.24 -21.25 -8.60
CA LEU A 416 8.54 -22.59 -8.11
C LEU A 416 8.81 -23.55 -9.28
N LEU A 417 7.94 -23.55 -10.31
CA LEU A 417 8.14 -24.36 -11.51
C LEU A 417 9.42 -23.98 -12.25
N LEU A 418 9.67 -22.67 -12.42
CA LEU A 418 10.87 -22.17 -13.08
C LEU A 418 12.15 -22.60 -12.36
N THR A 419 12.14 -22.55 -11.02
CA THR A 419 13.28 -22.97 -10.20
C THR A 419 13.56 -24.46 -10.40
N LYS A 420 12.53 -25.30 -10.32
CA LYS A 420 12.66 -26.75 -10.54
C LYS A 420 13.19 -27.07 -11.94
N SER A 421 12.60 -26.50 -12.99
CA SER A 421 13.07 -26.76 -14.36
C SER A 421 14.49 -26.21 -14.62
N LYS A 422 14.90 -25.13 -13.94
CA LYS A 422 16.30 -24.64 -13.98
C LYS A 422 17.27 -25.57 -13.26
N GLU A 423 16.90 -26.14 -12.12
CA GLU A 423 17.69 -27.16 -11.42
C GLU A 423 17.88 -28.40 -12.28
N ASP A 424 16.81 -28.89 -12.91
CA ASP A 424 16.85 -30.03 -13.83
C ASP A 424 17.73 -29.73 -15.06
N LEU A 425 17.64 -28.51 -15.60
CA LEU A 425 18.50 -28.07 -16.71
C LEU A 425 19.97 -27.99 -16.31
N GLN A 426 20.28 -27.47 -15.12
CA GLN A 426 21.66 -27.46 -14.59
C GLN A 426 22.20 -28.88 -14.39
N ALA A 427 21.39 -29.81 -13.89
CA ALA A 427 21.77 -31.21 -13.75
C ALA A 427 22.11 -31.86 -15.11
N LEU A 428 21.36 -31.53 -16.17
CA LEU A 428 21.65 -31.96 -17.54
C LEU A 428 22.92 -31.29 -18.09
N GLU A 429 23.13 -29.99 -17.85
CA GLU A 429 24.34 -29.27 -18.28
C GLU A 429 25.62 -29.79 -17.63
N LEU A 430 25.56 -30.36 -16.42
CA LEU A 430 26.72 -31.02 -15.84
C LEU A 430 27.14 -32.30 -16.60
N ARG A 431 26.21 -32.92 -17.33
CA ARG A 431 26.47 -34.09 -18.19
C ARG A 431 26.81 -33.73 -19.64
N MET A 432 26.50 -32.50 -20.05
CA MET A 432 26.70 -32.00 -21.40
C MET A 432 27.79 -30.92 -21.44
N PHE A 433 28.81 -31.08 -22.26
CA PHE A 433 29.85 -30.07 -22.46
C PHE A 433 29.73 -29.46 -23.86
N GLN A 434 29.95 -28.16 -24.00
CA GLN A 434 29.94 -27.48 -25.31
C GLN A 434 31.29 -27.70 -26.03
N ASP A 435 31.24 -27.93 -27.33
CA ASP A 435 32.37 -28.02 -28.25
C ASP A 435 32.06 -27.11 -29.47
N GLU A 436 33.05 -26.36 -29.94
CA GLU A 436 32.92 -25.41 -31.06
C GLU A 436 32.92 -26.08 -32.46
N SER A 437 33.03 -27.42 -32.54
CA SER A 437 33.18 -28.15 -33.80
C SER A 437 31.87 -28.46 -34.54
N ASP A 438 31.99 -28.58 -35.88
CA ASP A 438 30.91 -28.92 -36.79
C ASP A 438 30.21 -30.24 -36.42
N ALA A 439 28.88 -30.21 -36.42
CA ALA A 439 28.01 -31.28 -35.97
C ALA A 439 28.17 -32.57 -36.80
N LYS A 440 28.91 -33.53 -36.25
CA LYS A 440 28.87 -34.94 -36.64
C LYS A 440 28.66 -35.80 -35.40
N TRP A 441 27.97 -36.92 -35.60
CA TRP A 441 27.90 -38.00 -34.62
C TRP A 441 29.28 -38.66 -34.52
N GLU A 442 30.14 -38.07 -33.69
CA GLU A 442 31.43 -38.63 -33.35
C GLU A 442 31.30 -39.36 -32.02
N LEU A 443 31.76 -40.60 -32.01
CA LEU A 443 31.76 -41.44 -30.82
C LEU A 443 33.21 -41.79 -30.49
N GLU A 444 33.63 -41.39 -29.30
CA GLU A 444 34.92 -41.78 -28.74
C GLU A 444 34.66 -42.69 -27.53
N THR A 445 35.33 -43.84 -27.48
CA THR A 445 35.33 -44.69 -26.29
C THR A 445 36.55 -44.31 -25.46
N LEU A 446 36.31 -43.82 -24.25
CA LEU A 446 37.35 -43.51 -23.29
C LEU A 446 37.44 -44.59 -22.23
N LEU A 447 38.67 -45.00 -21.94
CA LEU A 447 39.00 -45.91 -20.86
C LEU A 447 39.57 -45.11 -19.69
N ILE A 448 38.76 -44.95 -18.65
CA ILE A 448 39.10 -44.12 -17.49
C ILE A 448 39.80 -44.99 -16.43
N PRO A 449 41.06 -44.69 -16.04
CA PRO A 449 41.79 -45.52 -15.09
C PRO A 449 41.37 -45.23 -13.64
N PHE A 450 40.90 -46.27 -12.95
CA PHE A 450 40.65 -46.34 -11.51
C PHE A 450 41.70 -47.21 -10.85
N TYR A 451 41.97 -46.97 -9.56
CA TYR A 451 42.77 -47.89 -8.75
C TYR A 451 41.90 -48.51 -7.68
N VAL A 452 41.97 -49.83 -7.59
CA VAL A 452 41.31 -50.57 -6.52
C VAL A 452 42.38 -51.20 -5.66
N TYR A 453 42.25 -51.04 -4.35
CA TYR A 453 43.21 -51.56 -3.39
C TYR A 453 42.48 -52.19 -2.20
N SER A 454 43.14 -53.14 -1.54
CA SER A 454 42.62 -53.75 -0.32
C SER A 454 43.52 -53.46 0.87
N ILE A 455 42.91 -53.17 2.02
CA ILE A 455 43.56 -53.04 3.32
C ILE A 455 42.85 -53.98 4.27
N GLU A 456 43.56 -55.00 4.77
CA GLU A 456 43.03 -55.92 5.79
C GLU A 456 41.74 -56.64 5.33
N GLY A 457 41.61 -56.86 4.02
CA GLY A 457 40.42 -57.47 3.40
C GLY A 457 39.34 -56.47 2.95
N ASP A 458 39.40 -55.20 3.37
CA ASP A 458 38.48 -54.15 2.91
C ASP A 458 38.96 -53.52 1.61
N PHE A 459 38.14 -53.53 0.57
CA PHE A 459 38.49 -52.92 -0.71
C PHE A 459 38.07 -51.45 -0.78
N ARG A 460 38.85 -50.65 -1.51
CA ARG A 460 38.66 -49.20 -1.69
C ARG A 460 39.05 -48.79 -3.10
N ILE A 461 38.44 -47.72 -3.58
CA ILE A 461 38.67 -47.18 -4.93
C ILE A 461 39.31 -45.79 -4.82
N ILE A 462 40.31 -45.52 -5.66
CA ILE A 462 40.87 -44.18 -5.89
C ILE A 462 40.33 -43.69 -7.24
N GLU A 463 39.56 -42.60 -7.19
CA GLU A 463 38.95 -41.98 -8.35
C GLU A 463 39.97 -41.09 -9.11
N PRO A 464 40.01 -41.15 -10.45
CA PRO A 464 40.77 -40.21 -11.26
C PRO A 464 40.16 -38.81 -11.21
N GLN A 465 41.03 -37.79 -11.23
CA GLN A 465 40.59 -36.42 -11.50
C GLN A 465 40.52 -36.18 -13.01
N ILE A 466 39.31 -36.05 -13.56
CA ILE A 466 39.12 -35.88 -15.00
C ILE A 466 39.18 -34.40 -15.36
N HIS A 467 40.07 -34.08 -16.29
CA HIS A 467 40.26 -32.73 -16.81
C HIS A 467 40.10 -32.74 -18.32
N VAL A 468 39.43 -31.73 -18.85
CA VAL A 468 39.32 -31.51 -20.30
C VAL A 468 40.37 -30.49 -20.70
N ALA A 469 41.24 -30.87 -21.63
CA ALA A 469 42.30 -30.01 -22.15
C ALA A 469 42.02 -29.61 -23.61
N GLU A 470 42.22 -28.32 -23.91
CA GLU A 470 42.22 -27.79 -25.28
C GLU A 470 43.60 -27.19 -25.55
N GLY A 471 44.24 -27.60 -26.65
CA GLY A 471 45.59 -27.11 -27.01
C GLY A 471 46.65 -27.33 -25.93
N GLY A 472 46.52 -28.39 -25.11
CA GLY A 472 47.45 -28.70 -24.01
C GLY A 472 47.23 -27.91 -22.72
N LYS A 473 46.20 -27.05 -22.65
CA LYS A 473 45.80 -26.35 -21.43
C LYS A 473 44.49 -26.91 -20.89
N ILE A 474 44.40 -27.12 -19.58
CA ILE A 474 43.14 -27.57 -18.95
C ILE A 474 42.13 -26.41 -19.01
N VAL A 475 41.04 -26.59 -19.77
CA VAL A 475 40.00 -25.57 -19.99
C VAL A 475 38.81 -25.76 -19.05
N LYS A 476 38.47 -27.01 -18.72
CA LYS A 476 37.38 -27.31 -17.79
C LYS A 476 37.76 -28.51 -16.92
N THR A 477 37.46 -28.41 -15.62
CA THR A 477 37.54 -29.55 -14.71
C THR A 477 36.17 -30.20 -14.64
N GLY A 478 36.01 -31.36 -15.29
CA GLY A 478 34.84 -32.20 -15.11
C GLY A 478 34.97 -32.94 -13.79
N GLY A 479 34.51 -32.35 -12.69
CA GLY A 479 34.55 -33.01 -11.39
C GLY A 479 33.71 -34.30 -11.43
N THR A 480 34.30 -35.43 -11.01
CA THR A 480 33.70 -36.65 -10.41
C THR A 480 32.41 -37.27 -10.99
N CYS A 481 31.80 -36.73 -12.03
CA CYS A 481 30.41 -37.03 -12.41
C CYS A 481 30.31 -37.99 -13.60
N LEU A 482 31.39 -38.20 -14.35
CA LEU A 482 31.39 -39.06 -15.54
C LEU A 482 31.14 -40.55 -15.23
N VAL A 483 31.37 -40.98 -13.98
CA VAL A 483 31.36 -42.40 -13.58
C VAL A 483 30.70 -42.62 -12.19
N ARG A 484 30.02 -41.61 -11.62
CA ARG A 484 29.58 -41.67 -10.21
C ARG A 484 28.57 -42.80 -9.96
N GLY A 485 27.61 -43.00 -10.87
CA GLY A 485 26.67 -44.12 -10.81
C GLY A 485 27.36 -45.48 -10.91
N GLY A 486 28.31 -45.63 -11.85
CA GLY A 486 29.14 -46.82 -11.99
C GLY A 486 29.96 -47.16 -10.77
N LEU A 487 30.54 -46.16 -10.11
CA LEU A 487 31.32 -46.34 -8.88
C LEU A 487 30.45 -46.74 -7.69
N ASP A 488 29.33 -46.06 -7.48
CA ASP A 488 28.39 -46.38 -6.41
C ASP A 488 27.85 -47.82 -6.57
N TYR A 489 27.60 -48.25 -7.81
CA TYR A 489 27.20 -49.61 -8.12
C TYR A 489 28.34 -50.64 -7.95
N LEU A 490 29.56 -50.34 -8.38
CA LEU A 490 30.72 -51.22 -8.16
C LEU A 490 31.01 -51.39 -6.67
N GLN A 491 30.82 -50.34 -5.86
CA GLN A 491 30.92 -50.41 -4.40
C GLN A 491 29.74 -51.20 -3.80
N GLY A 492 28.53 -51.09 -4.37
CA GLY A 492 27.33 -51.81 -3.91
C GLY A 492 27.24 -53.29 -4.32
N ASN A 493 27.87 -53.69 -5.43
CA ASN A 493 27.84 -55.06 -5.97
C ASN A 493 29.18 -55.78 -5.78
N TRP A 494 29.44 -56.10 -4.51
CA TRP A 494 30.72 -56.62 -4.03
C TRP A 494 31.14 -57.96 -4.63
N ASP A 495 30.18 -58.84 -4.92
CA ASP A 495 30.44 -60.17 -5.47
C ASP A 495 31.09 -60.06 -6.86
N SER A 496 30.59 -59.15 -7.70
CA SER A 496 31.14 -58.89 -9.02
C SER A 496 32.52 -58.22 -8.98
N LEU A 497 32.70 -57.23 -8.10
CA LEU A 497 33.97 -56.54 -7.95
C LEU A 497 35.05 -57.48 -7.39
N SER A 498 34.72 -58.30 -6.39
CA SER A 498 35.66 -59.26 -5.80
C SER A 498 36.18 -60.29 -6.80
N MET A 499 35.34 -60.76 -7.75
CA MET A 499 35.77 -61.63 -8.84
C MET A 499 36.72 -60.95 -9.82
N ILE A 500 36.43 -59.69 -10.22
CA ILE A 500 37.34 -58.88 -11.05
C ILE A 500 38.68 -58.71 -10.35
N LEU A 501 38.66 -58.42 -9.05
CA LEU A 501 39.85 -58.18 -8.25
C LEU A 501 40.64 -59.45 -7.97
N PHE A 502 39.98 -60.61 -7.83
CA PHE A 502 40.66 -61.90 -7.74
C PHE A 502 41.50 -62.15 -8.99
N LYS A 503 40.92 -62.00 -10.18
CA LYS A 503 41.66 -62.13 -11.45
C LYS A 503 42.73 -61.04 -11.61
N ALA A 504 42.41 -59.79 -11.26
CA ALA A 504 43.34 -58.67 -11.41
C ALA A 504 44.50 -58.71 -10.40
N ARG A 505 44.33 -59.35 -9.25
CA ARG A 505 45.38 -59.53 -8.24
C ARG A 505 46.49 -60.45 -8.73
N GLU A 506 46.15 -61.49 -9.48
CA GLU A 506 47.15 -62.45 -10.01
C GLU A 506 48.00 -61.81 -11.11
N SER A 507 47.38 -61.03 -12.01
CA SER A 507 48.06 -60.52 -13.21
C SER A 507 48.49 -59.06 -13.16
N PHE A 508 47.85 -58.22 -12.33
CA PHE A 508 47.99 -56.74 -12.41
C PHE A 508 48.24 -56.07 -11.05
N ASN A 509 48.71 -56.81 -10.05
CA ASN A 509 49.09 -56.21 -8.78
C ASN A 509 50.34 -55.31 -8.95
N LEU A 510 50.18 -54.02 -8.69
CA LEU A 510 51.25 -53.02 -8.77
C LEU A 510 52.36 -53.26 -7.72
N LEU A 511 52.03 -53.97 -6.64
CA LEU A 511 52.98 -54.36 -5.60
C LEU A 511 53.74 -55.65 -5.93
N SER A 512 53.56 -56.22 -7.14
CA SER A 512 54.29 -57.43 -7.54
C SER A 512 55.77 -57.15 -7.83
N LEU A 513 56.61 -58.17 -7.63
CA LEU A 513 58.05 -58.12 -7.93
C LEU A 513 58.35 -57.75 -9.39
N GLU A 514 57.47 -58.14 -10.31
CA GLU A 514 57.60 -57.87 -11.75
C GLU A 514 57.47 -56.38 -12.07
N ASN A 515 56.61 -55.66 -11.34
CA ASN A 515 56.39 -54.22 -11.52
C ASN A 515 57.44 -53.34 -10.81
N ARG A 516 58.20 -53.90 -9.86
CA ARG A 516 59.08 -53.16 -8.95
C ARG A 516 60.06 -52.22 -9.65
N ARG A 517 60.75 -52.68 -10.70
CA ARG A 517 61.76 -51.86 -11.41
C ARG A 517 61.13 -50.62 -12.04
N ARG A 518 59.95 -50.80 -12.66
CA ARG A 518 59.15 -49.74 -13.29
C ARG A 518 58.67 -48.72 -12.25
N ILE A 519 58.11 -49.20 -11.14
CA ILE A 519 57.60 -48.35 -10.05
C ILE A 519 58.73 -47.54 -9.39
N ILE A 520 59.89 -48.14 -9.13
CA ILE A 520 61.05 -47.42 -8.55
C ILE A 520 61.56 -46.35 -9.52
N ALA A 521 61.71 -46.67 -10.81
CA ALA A 521 62.14 -45.69 -11.81
C ALA A 521 61.16 -44.51 -11.93
N ALA A 522 59.85 -44.79 -11.92
CA ALA A 522 58.81 -43.76 -11.93
C ALA A 522 58.82 -42.90 -10.66
N ALA A 523 59.06 -43.49 -9.48
CA ALA A 523 59.18 -42.77 -8.23
C ALA A 523 60.43 -41.86 -8.19
N GLU A 524 61.55 -42.33 -8.75
CA GLU A 524 62.75 -41.51 -8.90
C GLU A 524 62.52 -40.32 -9.85
N SER A 525 61.78 -40.54 -10.93
CA SER A 525 61.32 -39.48 -11.84
C SER A 525 60.45 -38.45 -11.10
N LEU A 526 59.43 -38.89 -10.35
CA LEU A 526 58.58 -37.99 -9.55
C LEU A 526 59.35 -37.21 -8.48
N ARG A 527 60.36 -37.83 -7.86
CA ARG A 527 61.26 -37.14 -6.93
C ARG A 527 62.07 -36.06 -7.62
N SER A 528 62.62 -36.35 -8.81
CA SER A 528 63.38 -35.36 -9.60
C SER A 528 62.51 -34.15 -9.97
N MET A 529 61.23 -34.39 -10.24
CA MET A 529 60.20 -33.37 -10.49
C MET A 529 59.71 -32.67 -9.21
N ARG A 530 60.19 -33.06 -8.03
CA ARG A 530 59.78 -32.58 -6.69
C ARG A 530 58.30 -32.79 -6.39
N VAL A 531 57.67 -33.79 -7.00
CA VAL A 531 56.29 -34.19 -6.71
C VAL A 531 56.21 -34.97 -5.41
N ILE A 532 57.16 -35.88 -5.20
CA ILE A 532 57.29 -36.68 -3.98
C ILE A 532 58.62 -36.39 -3.28
N ASN A 533 58.66 -36.61 -1.98
CA ASN A 533 59.85 -36.38 -1.15
C ASN A 533 60.67 -37.67 -0.93
N ASP A 534 61.84 -37.52 -0.30
CA ASP A 534 62.77 -38.63 -0.02
C ASP A 534 62.14 -39.72 0.85
N PHE A 535 61.24 -39.36 1.77
CA PHE A 535 60.50 -40.32 2.60
C PHE A 535 59.60 -41.20 1.74
N GLN A 536 58.82 -40.57 0.85
CA GLN A 536 57.89 -41.27 -0.03
C GLN A 536 58.66 -42.18 -0.99
N LEU A 537 59.81 -41.75 -1.51
CA LEU A 537 60.68 -42.63 -2.31
C LEU A 537 61.22 -43.81 -1.47
N SER A 538 61.68 -43.56 -0.25
CA SER A 538 62.13 -44.62 0.67
C SER A 538 61.01 -45.58 1.02
N TYR A 539 59.78 -45.09 1.17
CA TYR A 539 58.59 -45.90 1.37
C TYR A 539 58.36 -46.82 0.18
N ILE A 540 58.29 -46.29 -1.04
CA ILE A 540 58.12 -47.10 -2.27
C ILE A 540 59.21 -48.18 -2.40
N ARG A 541 60.45 -47.89 -2.03
CA ARG A 541 61.54 -48.88 -2.02
C ARG A 541 61.36 -49.98 -0.97
N ALA A 542 60.61 -49.71 0.09
CA ALA A 542 60.38 -50.59 1.24
C ALA A 542 59.06 -51.35 1.19
N VAL A 543 58.09 -50.93 0.37
CA VAL A 543 56.86 -51.68 0.03
C VAL A 543 57.22 -52.88 -0.85
N ASP A 544 58.18 -53.72 -0.41
CA ASP A 544 58.51 -55.02 -0.99
C ASP A 544 59.68 -55.73 -0.26
N THR A 545 59.54 -56.00 1.05
CA THR A 545 60.53 -56.83 1.79
C THR A 545 59.99 -58.16 2.29
N LYS A 546 58.76 -58.57 1.95
CA LYS A 546 58.24 -59.91 2.25
C LYS A 546 57.24 -60.42 1.24
#